data_AF-A0A1C2JFY0-F1
#
_entry.id   AF-A0A1C2JFY0-F1
#
_cell.length_a   1.000
_cell.length_b   1.000
_cell.length_c   1.000
_cell.angle_alpha   90.00
_cell.angle_beta   90.00
_cell.angle_gamma   90.00
#
_symmetry.space_group_name_H-M   'P 1'
#
loop_
_entity.id
_entity.type
_entity.pdbx_description
1 polymer ?
#
loop_
_entity_poly.entity_id
_entity_poly.type
_entity_poly.pdbx_seq_one_letter_code
_entity_poly.pdbx_strand_id
1 'polypeptide(L)'
;MNTLKDLIAQGPDERYVVKAKVIEQFNDIDTARDLMRTWPDITEALGFERGKWKQISACFRRVKSGIASGKLKIPDSTKRKRVDDVFEQRKQGKSGSRVIDLDDPSNQ
;
A
#
# COMPACT_ATOMS: atom_id res chain seq x y z
N MET A 1 -2.17 -20.99 -21.03
CA MET A 1 -2.06 -20.33 -19.72
C MET A 1 -0.97 -19.28 -19.80
N ASN A 2 -1.28 -18.01 -19.48
CA ASN A 2 -0.33 -16.90 -19.56
C ASN A 2 0.20 -16.60 -18.15
N THR A 3 1.08 -17.47 -17.66
CA THR A 3 1.63 -17.47 -16.30
C THR A 3 2.19 -16.11 -15.85
N LEU A 4 2.73 -15.31 -16.77
CA LEU A 4 3.21 -13.96 -16.48
C LEU A 4 2.08 -12.97 -16.16
N LYS A 5 0.93 -13.07 -16.84
CA LYS A 5 -0.23 -12.20 -16.56
C LYS A 5 -0.80 -12.48 -15.17
N ASP A 6 -0.78 -13.75 -14.75
CA ASP A 6 -1.25 -14.17 -13.43
C ASP A 6 -0.34 -13.62 -12.32
N LEU A 7 0.98 -13.64 -12.51
CA LEU A 7 1.93 -13.02 -11.58
C LEU A 7 1.72 -11.50 -11.48
N ILE A 8 1.47 -10.82 -12.59
CA ILE A 8 1.19 -9.37 -12.58
C ILE A 8 -0.12 -9.08 -11.83
N ALA A 9 -1.14 -9.94 -11.96
CA ALA A 9 -2.41 -9.79 -11.26
C ALA A 9 -2.30 -10.05 -9.76
N GLN A 10 -1.41 -10.97 -9.34
CA GLN A 10 -1.13 -11.24 -7.92
C GLN A 10 -0.41 -10.09 -7.22
N GLY A 11 0.25 -9.21 -7.99
CA GLY A 11 0.97 -8.06 -7.46
C GLY A 11 2.38 -8.43 -6.96
N PRO A 12 2.99 -7.58 -6.13
CA PRO A 12 4.34 -7.83 -5.64
C PRO A 12 4.39 -9.03 -4.69
N ASP A 13 5.41 -9.86 -4.85
CA ASP A 13 5.77 -10.93 -3.91
C ASP A 13 5.89 -10.37 -2.48
N GLU A 14 5.38 -11.10 -1.49
CA GLU A 14 5.38 -10.74 -0.06
C GLU A 14 6.74 -10.27 0.44
N ARG A 15 7.82 -10.87 -0.06
CA ARG A 15 9.21 -10.51 0.28
C ARG A 15 9.58 -9.10 -0.15
N TYR A 16 8.92 -8.57 -1.18
CA TYR A 16 9.22 -7.28 -1.80
C TYR A 16 8.10 -6.26 -1.66
N VAL A 17 6.98 -6.57 -1.00
CA VAL A 17 5.83 -5.67 -0.81
C VAL A 17 6.24 -4.31 -0.26
N VAL A 18 7.08 -4.27 0.79
CA VAL A 18 7.54 -3.00 1.39
C VAL A 18 8.31 -2.17 0.37
N LYS A 19 9.25 -2.80 -0.35
CA LYS A 19 10.07 -2.10 -1.35
C LYS A 19 9.22 -1.62 -2.52
N ALA A 20 8.27 -2.44 -2.99
CA ALA A 20 7.36 -2.09 -4.05
C ALA A 20 6.51 -0.86 -3.67
N LYS A 21 5.87 -0.87 -2.49
CA LYS A 21 5.04 0.24 -2.03
C LYS A 21 5.85 1.53 -1.82
N VAL A 22 7.07 1.42 -1.28
CA VAL A 22 7.98 2.57 -1.11
C VAL A 22 8.44 3.15 -2.44
N ILE A 23 8.69 2.32 -3.46
CA ILE A 23 9.04 2.81 -4.80
C ILE A 23 7.82 3.45 -5.48
N GLU A 24 6.65 2.84 -5.35
CA GLU A 24 5.40 3.32 -5.93
C GLU A 24 5.01 4.70 -5.38
N GLN A 25 5.09 4.88 -4.06
CA GLN A 25 4.72 6.12 -3.38
C GLN A 25 5.94 6.97 -2.98
N PHE A 26 7.07 6.83 -3.70
CA PHE A 26 8.32 7.49 -3.31
C PHE A 26 8.18 9.01 -3.16
N ASN A 27 7.57 9.67 -4.16
CA ASN A 27 7.40 11.13 -4.15
C ASN A 27 6.50 11.61 -3.02
N ASP A 28 5.44 10.85 -2.71
CA ASP A 28 4.49 11.19 -1.65
C ASP A 28 5.15 11.03 -0.27
N ILE A 29 5.96 9.98 -0.09
CA ILE A 29 6.76 9.78 1.13
C ILE A 29 7.80 10.89 1.28
N ASP A 30 8.51 11.27 0.21
CA ASP A 30 9.53 12.34 0.26
C ASP A 30 8.89 13.68 0.63
N THR A 31 7.75 14.02 0.00
CA THR A 31 6.95 15.21 0.33
C THR A 31 6.48 15.19 1.78
N ALA A 32 5.97 14.05 2.27
CA ALA A 32 5.55 13.92 3.67
C ALA A 32 6.73 14.11 4.64
N ARG A 33 7.93 13.67 4.26
CA ARG A 33 9.16 13.86 5.05
C ARG A 33 9.61 15.31 5.06
N ASP A 34 9.48 16.04 3.96
CA ASP A 34 9.75 17.48 3.88
C ASP A 34 8.75 18.27 4.74
N LEU A 35 7.50 17.80 4.83
CA LEU A 35 6.47 18.31 5.73
C LEU A 35 6.61 17.80 7.19
N MET A 36 7.76 17.21 7.53
CA MET A 36 8.10 16.74 8.88
C MET A 36 7.15 15.67 9.46
N ARG A 37 6.42 14.91 8.63
CA ARG A 37 5.56 13.80 9.11
C ARG A 37 6.38 12.65 9.69
N THR A 38 5.89 12.04 10.76
CA THR A 38 6.62 10.97 11.46
C THR A 38 6.60 9.67 10.67
N TRP A 39 7.66 8.86 10.82
CA TRP A 39 7.73 7.54 10.18
C TRP A 39 6.58 6.60 10.57
N PRO A 40 6.13 6.54 11.84
CA PRO A 40 4.95 5.77 12.21
C PRO A 40 3.68 6.19 11.45
N ASP A 41 3.42 7.49 11.30
CA ASP A 41 2.21 7.96 10.61
C ASP A 41 2.28 7.68 9.10
N ILE A 42 3.45 7.89 8.49
CA ILE A 42 3.70 7.50 7.09
C ILE A 42 3.51 5.99 6.90
N THR A 43 4.00 5.19 7.85
CA THR A 43 3.88 3.73 7.82
C THR A 43 2.43 3.27 7.83
N GLU A 44 1.62 3.88 8.70
CA GLU A 44 0.19 3.64 8.78
C GLU A 44 -0.54 4.06 7.50
N ALA A 45 -0.21 5.24 6.95
CA ALA A 45 -0.78 5.73 5.69
C ALA A 45 -0.44 4.82 4.49
N LEU A 46 0.72 4.14 4.52
CA LEU A 46 1.11 3.15 3.52
C LEU A 46 0.37 1.81 3.67
N GLY A 47 -0.48 1.65 4.69
CA GLY A 47 -1.24 0.42 4.96
C GLY A 47 -0.47 -0.63 5.77
N PHE A 48 0.67 -0.26 6.36
CA PHE A 48 1.46 -1.15 7.21
C PHE A 48 1.25 -0.87 8.70
N GLU A 49 1.56 -1.86 9.53
CA GLU A 49 1.55 -1.72 10.98
C GLU A 49 2.56 -0.66 11.44
N ARG A 50 2.13 0.28 12.31
CA ARG A 50 2.96 1.38 12.83
C ARG A 50 4.33 0.92 13.33
N GLY A 51 4.41 -0.25 13.98
CA GLY A 51 5.67 -0.82 14.51
C GLY A 51 6.74 -1.12 13.45
N LYS A 52 6.37 -1.24 12.17
CA LYS A 52 7.28 -1.55 11.05
C LYS A 52 7.99 -0.31 10.49
N TRP A 53 7.82 0.85 11.10
CA TRP A 53 8.40 2.11 10.64
C TRP A 53 9.92 2.08 10.45
N LYS A 54 10.64 1.29 11.27
CA LYS A 54 12.10 1.11 11.14
C LYS A 54 12.46 0.47 9.79
N GLN A 55 11.72 -0.55 9.40
CA GLN A 55 11.92 -1.25 8.13
C GLN A 55 11.61 -0.33 6.94
N ILE A 56 10.51 0.42 7.01
CA ILE A 56 10.09 1.36 5.95
C ILE A 56 11.11 2.50 5.80
N SER A 57 11.53 3.12 6.91
CA SER A 57 12.52 4.21 6.87
C SER A 57 13.88 3.76 6.32
N ALA A 58 14.31 2.53 6.63
CA ALA A 58 15.52 1.94 6.08
C ALA A 58 15.37 1.64 4.58
N CYS A 59 14.22 1.11 4.18
CA CYS A 59 13.90 0.83 2.78
C CYS A 59 13.88 2.12 1.97
N PHE A 60 13.19 3.16 2.44
CA PHE A 60 13.12 4.47 1.80
C PHE A 60 14.51 5.07 1.58
N ARG A 61 15.38 5.05 2.59
CA ARG A 61 16.76 5.54 2.45
C ARG A 61 17.54 4.82 1.33
N ARG A 62 17.40 3.49 1.23
CA ARG A 62 18.03 2.70 0.17
C ARG A 62 17.44 3.04 -1.21
N VAL A 63 16.13 3.22 -1.29
CA VAL A 63 15.44 3.62 -2.53
C VAL A 63 15.88 5.02 -2.96
N LYS A 64 15.89 6.00 -2.05
CA LYS A 64 16.37 7.37 -2.29
C LYS A 64 17.80 7.41 -2.83
N SER A 65 18.71 6.65 -2.21
CA SER A 65 20.09 6.50 -2.71
C SER A 65 20.17 5.82 -4.08
N GLY A 66 19.36 4.78 -4.32
CA GLY A 66 19.27 4.11 -5.61
C GLY A 66 18.75 5.03 -6.73
N ILE A 67 17.79 5.90 -6.43
CA ILE A 67 17.27 6.91 -7.37
C ILE A 67 18.31 7.99 -7.63
N ALA A 68 18.91 8.55 -6.58
CA ALA A 68 19.96 9.58 -6.70
C ALA A 68 21.18 9.10 -7.50
N SER A 69 21.51 7.80 -7.43
CA SER A 69 22.58 7.19 -8.22
C SER A 69 22.16 6.72 -9.62
N GLY A 70 20.89 6.92 -10.01
CA GLY A 70 20.34 6.48 -11.30
C GLY A 70 20.13 4.97 -11.44
N LYS A 71 20.36 4.18 -10.38
CA LYS A 71 20.19 2.72 -10.36
C LYS A 71 18.73 2.28 -10.26
N LEU A 72 17.84 3.17 -9.80
CA LEU A 72 16.41 2.92 -9.69
C LEU A 72 15.64 4.04 -10.39
N LYS A 73 14.53 3.66 -11.03
CA LYS A 73 13.58 4.60 -11.62
C LYS A 73 12.29 4.57 -10.83
N ILE A 74 11.73 5.74 -10.58
CA ILE A 74 10.39 5.86 -10.00
C ILE A 74 9.39 5.53 -11.12
N PRO A 75 8.45 4.61 -10.90
CA PRO A 75 7.42 4.30 -11.89
C PRO A 75 6.59 5.55 -12.19
N ASP A 76 6.29 5.76 -13.47
CA ASP A 76 5.45 6.88 -13.88
C ASP A 76 4.07 6.76 -13.23
N SER A 77 3.76 7.80 -12.49
CA SER A 77 2.58 8.00 -11.68
C SER A 77 1.28 7.97 -12.50
N THR A 78 1.39 8.09 -13.83
CA THR A 78 0.27 7.96 -14.77
C THR A 78 -0.21 6.50 -14.94
N LYS A 79 0.52 5.50 -14.42
CA LYS A 79 0.17 4.07 -14.45
C LYS A 79 -0.46 3.53 -13.14
N ARG A 80 -0.79 4.40 -12.18
CA ARG A 80 -1.25 4.15 -10.79
C ARG A 80 -2.50 3.26 -10.57
N LYS A 81 -3.19 2.76 -11.59
CA LYS A 81 -4.53 2.15 -11.46
C LYS A 81 -4.60 0.69 -10.94
N ARG A 82 -3.57 0.10 -10.31
CA ARG A 82 -3.58 -1.37 -10.09
C ARG A 82 -3.19 -1.93 -8.72
N VAL A 83 -2.63 -1.16 -7.80
CA VAL A 83 -2.11 -1.76 -6.55
C VAL A 83 -3.08 -1.62 -5.37
N ASP A 84 -3.88 -0.55 -5.33
CA ASP A 84 -4.83 -0.34 -4.21
C ASP A 84 -6.05 -1.27 -4.28
N ASP A 85 -6.54 -1.64 -5.49
CA ASP A 85 -7.65 -2.58 -5.68
C ASP A 85 -7.38 -3.99 -5.08
N VAL A 86 -6.13 -4.44 -5.06
CA VAL A 86 -5.77 -5.79 -4.60
C VAL A 86 -5.65 -5.86 -3.06
N PHE A 87 -5.31 -4.74 -2.41
CA PHE A 87 -5.13 -4.71 -0.95
C PHE A 87 -6.45 -4.55 -0.20
N GLU A 88 -7.41 -3.79 -0.76
CA GLU A 88 -8.74 -3.59 -0.16
C GLU A 88 -9.63 -4.84 -0.20
N GLN A 89 -9.53 -5.65 -1.26
CA GLN A 89 -10.35 -6.87 -1.38
C GLN A 89 -10.00 -7.97 -0.35
N ARG A 90 -8.77 -7.98 0.18
CA ARG A 90 -8.36 -8.93 1.24
C ARG A 90 -8.86 -8.58 2.64
N LYS A 91 -9.27 -7.33 2.90
CA LYS A 91 -9.88 -6.94 4.19
C LYS A 91 -11.38 -7.23 4.25
N GLN A 92 -12.06 -7.37 3.11
CA GLN A 92 -13.49 -7.71 3.06
C GLN A 92 -13.71 -9.22 2.98
N GLY A 93 -13.03 -9.97 3.85
CA GLY A 93 -13.37 -11.36 4.13
C GLY A 93 -14.46 -11.42 5.20
N LYS A 94 -15.72 -11.61 4.77
CA LYS A 94 -16.84 -12.19 5.52
C LYS A 94 -17.02 -11.75 6.99
N SER A 95 -17.85 -10.73 7.19
CA SER A 95 -18.80 -10.69 8.30
C SER A 95 -20.08 -10.03 7.79
N GLY A 96 -21.07 -10.86 7.43
CA GLY A 96 -22.39 -10.38 7.08
C GLY A 96 -23.07 -9.83 8.33
N SER A 97 -23.22 -8.51 8.40
CA SER A 97 -24.14 -7.88 9.34
C SER A 97 -25.49 -7.74 8.65
N ARG A 98 -26.43 -8.63 8.99
CA ARG A 98 -27.86 -8.32 8.83
C ARG A 98 -28.14 -7.12 9.71
N VAL A 99 -28.34 -5.97 9.09
CA VAL A 99 -29.01 -4.84 9.74
C VAL A 99 -30.46 -5.28 9.87
N ILE A 100 -30.90 -5.52 11.10
CA ILE A 100 -32.33 -5.65 11.41
C ILE A 100 -32.75 -4.23 11.76
N ASP A 101 -33.53 -3.60 10.88
CA ASP A 101 -34.17 -2.32 11.16
C ASP A 101 -35.16 -2.51 12.32
N LEU A 102 -34.91 -1.84 13.45
CA LEU A 102 -35.75 -1.92 14.65
C LEU A 102 -37.04 -1.08 14.56
N ASP A 103 -37.29 -0.44 13.42
CA ASP A 103 -38.45 0.44 13.15
C ASP A 103 -39.37 -0.11 12.03
N ASP A 104 -39.25 -1.39 11.66
CA ASP A 104 -40.18 -2.03 10.72
C ASP A 104 -41.44 -2.52 11.46
N PRO A 105 -42.63 -1.94 11.19
CA PRO A 105 -43.89 -2.36 11.81
C PRO A 105 -44.36 -3.77 11.38
N SER A 106 -43.64 -4.44 10.47
CA SER A 106 -43.92 -5.82 10.05
C SER A 106 -43.39 -6.88 11.02
N ASN A 107 -42.74 -6.49 12.12
CA ASN A 107 -42.12 -7.41 13.08
C ASN A 107 -42.81 -7.43 14.47
N GLN A 108 -44.09 -7.04 14.54
CA GLN A 108 -44.96 -7.24 15.71
C GLN A 108 -45.78 -8.53 15.61
#